data_AF-G5A901-F1
#
_entry.id   AF-G5A901-F1
#
_cell.length_a   1.000
_cell.length_b   1.000
_cell.length_c   1.000
_cell.angle_alpha   90.00
_cell.angle_beta   90.00
_cell.angle_gamma   90.00
#
_symmetry.space_group_name_H-M   'P 1'
#
loop_
_entity.id
_entity.type
_entity.pdbx_description
1 polymer ?
#
loop_
_entity_poly.entity_id
_entity_poly.type
_entity_poly.pdbx_seq_one_letter_code
_entity_poly.pdbx_strand_id
1 'polypeptide(L)'
;SASGPALPWILSLLLLGTVDSSSEEVMFVAAAETDEQMKITPKNLQDGVLESKAVQSVVAPSEEQPFRHVGVKWRLHNNARDFVCVDSTGFALSSKSEQIGFSISHSVAFSQVPSFDMFGVERANMSLGCLFRQKTP
;
A
#
# COMPACT_ATOMS: atom_id res chain seq x y z
N SER A 1 11.55 36.55 13.56
CA SER A 1 10.41 35.61 13.54
C SER A 1 10.60 34.68 12.36
N ALA A 2 10.98 33.43 12.60
CA ALA A 2 11.14 32.44 11.53
C ALA A 2 9.83 31.64 11.43
N SER A 3 9.14 31.73 10.30
CA SER A 3 8.06 30.83 9.95
C SER A 3 8.65 29.45 9.70
N GLY A 4 8.44 28.51 10.61
CA GLY A 4 8.74 27.10 10.37
C GLY A 4 7.96 26.60 9.15
N PRO A 5 8.48 25.60 8.41
CA PRO A 5 7.78 25.06 7.26
C PRO A 5 6.42 24.54 7.71
N ALA A 6 5.35 25.00 7.05
CA ALA A 6 4.03 24.44 7.24
C ALA A 6 4.11 22.95 6.90
N LEU A 7 3.87 22.10 7.90
CA LEU A 7 3.77 20.66 7.69
C LEU A 7 2.70 20.43 6.62
N PRO A 8 2.97 19.61 5.58
CA PRO A 8 1.98 19.33 4.56
C PRO A 8 0.73 18.78 5.25
N TRP A 9 -0.40 19.40 4.97
CA TRP A 9 -1.73 19.05 5.50
C TRP A 9 -2.18 17.74 4.85
N ILE A 10 -1.55 16.62 5.19
CA ILE A 10 -2.07 15.32 4.82
C ILE A 10 -3.39 15.13 5.57
N LEU A 11 -4.49 15.15 4.83
CA LEU A 11 -5.80 14.74 5.33
C LEU A 11 -5.67 13.31 5.85
N SER A 12 -5.87 13.15 7.15
CA SER A 12 -5.84 11.84 7.80
C SER A 12 -7.26 11.28 7.85
N LEU A 13 -7.46 10.10 7.27
CA LEU A 13 -8.73 9.38 7.30
C LEU A 13 -8.52 8.05 8.02
N LEU A 14 -9.41 7.72 8.95
CA LEU A 14 -9.46 6.42 9.61
C LEU A 14 -10.79 5.75 9.30
N LEU A 15 -10.73 4.55 8.72
CA LEU A 15 -11.90 3.72 8.43
C LEU A 15 -11.83 2.45 9.29
N LEU A 16 -12.95 2.08 9.90
CA LEU A 16 -13.10 0.86 10.68
C LEU A 16 -14.31 0.09 10.17
N GLY A 17 -14.10 -1.19 9.83
CA GLY A 17 -15.13 -2.09 9.34
C GLY A 17 -15.00 -3.48 9.95
N THR A 18 -15.97 -4.35 9.66
CA THR A 18 -15.89 -5.79 9.93
C THR A 18 -16.29 -6.51 8.65
N VAL A 19 -15.58 -7.59 8.32
CA VAL A 19 -15.82 -8.41 7.14
C VAL A 19 -15.93 -9.86 7.59
N ASP A 20 -16.88 -10.60 7.02
CA ASP A 20 -17.02 -12.05 7.25
C ASP A 20 -16.06 -12.81 6.33
N SER A 21 -14.76 -12.66 6.59
CA SER A 21 -13.68 -13.34 5.86
C SER A 21 -12.55 -13.70 6.81
N SER A 22 -11.79 -14.74 6.48
CA SER A 22 -10.61 -15.12 7.26
C SER A 22 -9.51 -14.06 7.16
N SER A 23 -8.63 -13.98 8.15
CA SER A 23 -7.50 -13.05 8.13
C SER A 23 -6.56 -13.31 6.94
N GLU A 24 -6.36 -14.57 6.57
CA GLU A 24 -5.56 -14.98 5.42
C GLU A 24 -6.18 -14.55 4.10
N GLU A 25 -7.50 -14.68 3.91
CA GLU A 25 -8.18 -14.20 2.70
C GLU A 25 -8.04 -12.67 2.55
N VAL A 26 -8.16 -11.94 3.65
CA VAL A 26 -7.97 -10.48 3.66
C VAL A 26 -6.51 -10.12 3.35
N MET A 27 -5.56 -10.86 3.91
CA MET A 27 -4.13 -10.67 3.63
C MET A 27 -3.75 -11.11 2.22
N PHE A 28 -4.44 -12.06 1.61
CA PHE A 28 -4.24 -12.45 0.22
C PHE A 28 -4.64 -11.31 -0.71
N VAL A 29 -5.76 -10.64 -0.43
CA VAL A 29 -6.15 -9.42 -1.16
C VAL A 29 -5.14 -8.29 -0.93
N ALA A 30 -4.68 -8.10 0.30
CA ALA A 30 -3.74 -7.03 0.65
C ALA A 30 -2.32 -7.27 0.11
N ALA A 31 -1.91 -8.52 -0.07
CA ALA A 31 -0.61 -8.93 -0.61
C ALA A 31 -0.63 -9.18 -2.12
N ALA A 32 -1.81 -9.29 -2.74
CA ALA A 32 -1.97 -9.41 -4.18
C ALA A 32 -1.67 -8.08 -4.88
N GLU A 33 -0.39 -7.76 -4.88
CA GLU A 33 0.14 -6.46 -5.24
C GLU A 33 1.40 -6.58 -6.11
N THR A 34 1.78 -7.78 -6.53
CA THR A 34 2.80 -7.94 -7.59
C THR A 34 2.16 -7.80 -8.98
N ASP A 35 2.93 -7.37 -9.98
CA ASP A 35 2.46 -7.13 -11.36
C ASP A 35 1.71 -8.34 -11.97
N GLU A 36 2.06 -9.57 -11.58
CA GLU A 36 1.38 -10.79 -12.03
C GLU A 36 0.11 -11.11 -11.23
N GLN A 37 0.05 -10.75 -9.95
CA GLN A 37 -1.14 -10.95 -9.11
C GLN A 37 -2.22 -9.90 -9.41
N MET A 38 -1.85 -8.67 -9.80
CA MET A 38 -2.81 -7.63 -10.19
C MET A 38 -3.62 -8.01 -11.45
N LYS A 39 -3.10 -8.92 -12.29
CA LYS A 39 -3.83 -9.48 -13.45
C LYS A 39 -4.91 -10.50 -13.05
N ILE A 40 -4.78 -11.11 -11.87
CA ILE A 40 -5.60 -12.23 -11.40
C ILE A 40 -6.59 -11.77 -10.33
N THR A 41 -6.24 -10.72 -9.58
CA THR A 41 -7.16 -10.05 -8.67
C THR A 41 -8.25 -9.34 -9.50
N PRO A 42 -9.54 -9.50 -9.14
CA PRO A 42 -10.60 -8.79 -9.86
C PRO A 42 -10.31 -7.28 -9.85
N LYS A 43 -10.55 -6.60 -10.99
CA LYS A 43 -10.51 -5.13 -11.16
C LYS A 43 -11.40 -4.32 -10.19
N ASN A 44 -11.94 -4.97 -9.17
CA ASN A 44 -12.98 -4.49 -8.27
C ASN A 44 -12.45 -3.77 -7.03
N LEU A 45 -11.15 -3.65 -6.82
CA LEU A 45 -10.66 -2.60 -5.94
C LEU A 45 -10.78 -1.29 -6.75
N GLN A 46 -11.90 -0.58 -6.58
CA GLN A 46 -12.12 0.75 -7.16
C GLN A 46 -11.17 1.78 -6.53
N ASP A 47 -9.87 1.55 -6.58
CA ASP A 47 -8.83 2.44 -6.06
C ASP A 47 -8.42 3.53 -7.07
N GLY A 48 -8.94 3.44 -8.29
CA GLY A 48 -8.66 4.37 -9.38
C GLY A 48 -7.28 4.17 -10.03
N VAL A 49 -6.56 3.09 -9.70
CA VAL A 49 -5.27 2.74 -10.34
C VAL A 49 -5.51 2.30 -11.78
N LEU A 50 -4.87 2.99 -12.71
CA LEU A 50 -4.86 2.67 -14.14
C LEU A 50 -3.72 1.70 -14.49
N GLU A 51 -2.53 1.96 -13.94
CA GLU A 51 -1.30 1.22 -14.22
C GLU A 51 -0.50 1.09 -12.94
N SER A 52 0.22 -0.02 -12.79
CA SER A 52 1.21 -0.17 -11.72
C SER A 52 2.43 -0.94 -12.20
N LYS A 53 3.55 -0.70 -11.53
CA LYS A 53 4.81 -1.39 -11.81
C LYS A 53 5.63 -1.57 -10.55
N ALA A 54 6.05 -2.80 -10.28
CA ALA A 54 7.09 -3.07 -9.29
C ALA A 54 8.42 -2.44 -9.73
N VAL A 55 8.94 -1.52 -8.91
CA VAL A 55 10.21 -0.83 -9.17
C VAL A 55 11.37 -1.59 -8.54
N GLN A 56 11.18 -2.06 -7.30
CA GLN A 56 12.18 -2.82 -6.56
C GLN A 56 11.52 -3.76 -5.57
N SER A 57 12.04 -4.98 -5.42
CA SER A 57 11.71 -5.86 -4.29
C SER A 57 12.88 -5.86 -3.30
N VAL A 58 12.59 -5.54 -2.04
CA VAL A 58 13.58 -5.53 -0.95
C VAL A 58 13.46 -6.82 -0.13
N VAL A 59 12.22 -7.24 0.14
CA VAL A 59 11.88 -8.50 0.80
C VAL A 59 10.81 -9.19 -0.04
N ALA A 60 11.14 -10.38 -0.53
CA ALA A 60 10.20 -11.24 -1.24
C ALA A 60 9.49 -12.19 -0.25
N PRO A 61 8.23 -12.56 -0.53
CA PRO A 61 7.55 -13.66 0.16
C PRO A 61 8.33 -14.98 0.09
N SER A 62 8.16 -15.82 1.12
CA SER A 62 8.66 -17.21 1.13
C SER A 62 7.52 -18.20 1.38
N GLU A 63 7.78 -19.51 1.25
CA GLU A 63 6.79 -20.55 1.56
C GLU A 63 6.33 -20.48 3.03
N GLU A 64 7.24 -20.18 3.95
CA GLU A 64 6.94 -20.06 5.39
C GLU A 64 6.28 -18.73 5.76
N GLN A 65 6.56 -17.68 4.98
CA GLN A 65 6.05 -16.33 5.22
C GLN A 65 5.49 -15.72 3.92
N PRO A 66 4.35 -16.23 3.43
CA PRO A 66 3.80 -15.88 2.11
C PRO A 66 3.30 -14.44 2.02
N PHE A 67 3.05 -13.78 3.17
CA PHE A 67 2.59 -12.40 3.22
C PHE A 67 3.69 -11.40 3.60
N ARG A 68 4.92 -11.86 3.85
CA ARG A 68 6.03 -10.97 4.23
C ARG A 68 6.66 -10.36 2.99
N HIS A 69 6.30 -9.11 2.70
CA HIS A 69 6.83 -8.38 1.56
C HIS A 69 7.25 -6.95 1.93
N VAL A 70 8.30 -6.48 1.27
CA VAL A 70 8.70 -5.06 1.25
C VAL A 70 9.19 -4.75 -0.16
N GLY A 71 8.63 -3.73 -0.80
CA GLY A 71 9.03 -3.33 -2.14
C GLY A 71 8.69 -1.88 -2.45
N VAL A 72 9.28 -1.34 -3.51
CA VAL A 72 8.95 -0.04 -4.07
C VAL A 72 8.06 -0.25 -5.29
N LYS A 73 6.95 0.47 -5.35
CA LYS A 73 6.00 0.42 -6.46
C LYS A 73 5.67 1.81 -6.98
N TRP A 74 5.51 1.89 -8.29
CA TRP A 74 4.91 3.04 -8.95
C TRP A 74 3.47 2.71 -9.36
N ARG A 75 2.52 3.62 -9.09
CA ARG A 75 1.11 3.49 -9.47
C ARG A 75 0.64 4.79 -10.14
N LEU A 76 -0.05 4.69 -11.28
CA LEU A 76 -0.75 5.79 -11.94
C LEU A 76 -2.25 5.69 -11.65
N HIS A 77 -2.87 6.78 -11.24
CA HIS A 77 -4.30 6.88 -10.98
C HIS A 77 -5.04 7.67 -12.06
N ASN A 78 -6.35 7.44 -12.17
CA ASN A 78 -7.26 8.03 -13.15
C ASN A 78 -7.47 9.56 -13.04
N ASN A 79 -6.96 10.17 -11.98
CA ASN A 79 -6.98 11.62 -11.74
C ASN A 79 -5.69 12.32 -12.19
N ALA A 80 -4.93 11.69 -13.11
CA ALA A 80 -3.64 12.17 -13.60
C ALA A 80 -2.60 12.38 -12.48
N ARG A 81 -2.62 11.49 -11.48
CA ARG A 81 -1.59 11.47 -10.42
C ARG A 81 -0.87 10.15 -10.40
N ASP A 82 0.41 10.21 -10.09
CA ASP A 82 1.18 9.02 -9.76
C ASP A 82 1.73 9.05 -8.33
N PHE A 83 2.07 7.87 -7.85
CA PHE A 83 2.64 7.66 -6.53
C PHE A 83 3.81 6.70 -6.65
N VAL A 84 4.91 7.02 -5.97
CA VAL A 84 6.02 6.09 -5.75
C VAL A 84 6.03 5.77 -4.26
N CYS A 85 5.69 4.54 -3.92
CA CYS A 85 5.50 4.12 -2.54
C CYS A 85 6.40 2.94 -2.18
N VAL A 86 6.85 2.90 -0.94
CA VAL A 86 7.25 1.65 -0.29
C VAL A 86 5.98 0.98 0.20
N ASP A 87 5.76 -0.24 -0.29
CA ASP A 87 4.69 -1.13 0.14
C ASP A 87 5.27 -2.17 1.10
N SER A 88 4.58 -2.45 2.19
CA SER A 88 4.92 -3.49 3.14
C SER A 88 3.69 -4.23 3.63
N THR A 89 3.77 -5.56 3.64
CA THR A 89 2.71 -6.43 4.13
C THR A 89 3.28 -7.49 5.06
N GLY A 90 2.43 -8.01 5.94
CA GLY A 90 2.77 -9.13 6.80
C GLY A 90 1.87 -9.24 8.02
N PHE A 91 2.37 -9.95 9.03
CA PHE A 91 1.73 -10.07 10.33
C PHE A 91 2.62 -9.47 11.42
N ALA A 92 1.99 -8.88 12.43
CA ALA A 92 2.62 -8.37 13.63
C ALA A 92 1.84 -8.82 14.88
N LEU A 93 2.49 -8.80 16.04
CA LEU A 93 1.82 -9.01 17.32
C LEU A 93 1.40 -7.67 17.91
N SER A 94 0.16 -7.61 18.39
CA SER A 94 -0.35 -6.49 19.16
C SER A 94 0.27 -6.45 20.56
N SER A 95 0.06 -5.37 21.30
CA SER A 95 0.45 -5.28 22.72
C SER A 95 -0.22 -6.34 23.61
N LYS A 96 -1.28 -6.99 23.12
CA LYS A 96 -1.99 -8.10 23.78
C LYS A 96 -1.59 -9.47 23.24
N SER A 97 -0.51 -9.56 22.45
CA SER A 97 -0.08 -10.79 21.77
C SER A 97 -1.11 -11.36 20.79
N GLU A 98 -2.00 -10.51 20.26
CA GLU A 98 -2.91 -10.89 19.18
C GLU A 98 -2.20 -10.73 17.84
N GLN A 99 -2.34 -11.71 16.94
CA GLN A 99 -1.83 -11.59 15.58
C GLN A 99 -2.70 -10.63 14.76
N ILE A 100 -2.06 -9.64 14.15
CA ILE A 100 -2.70 -8.61 13.32
C ILE A 100 -2.02 -8.63 11.95
N GLY A 101 -2.81 -8.78 10.89
CA GLY A 101 -2.35 -8.56 9.53
C GLY A 101 -2.20 -7.07 9.24
N PHE A 102 -1.21 -6.68 8.45
CA PHE A 102 -1.03 -5.30 8.06
C PHE A 102 -0.71 -5.16 6.57
N SER A 103 -1.12 -4.04 6.00
CA SER A 103 -0.66 -3.54 4.70
C SER A 103 -0.44 -2.04 4.80
N ILE A 104 0.77 -1.60 4.43
CA ILE A 104 1.22 -0.22 4.53
C ILE A 104 1.78 0.19 3.18
N SER A 105 1.36 1.36 2.69
CA SER A 105 1.91 2.00 1.51
C SER A 105 2.26 3.44 1.84
N HIS A 106 3.53 3.82 1.72
CA HIS A 106 4.01 5.15 2.07
C HIS A 106 4.86 5.74 0.95
N SER A 107 4.52 6.95 0.50
CA SER A 107 5.27 7.64 -0.55
C SER A 107 6.70 7.94 -0.14
N VAL A 108 7.63 7.72 -1.07
CA VAL A 108 9.06 8.00 -0.87
C VAL A 108 9.59 8.82 -2.04
N ALA A 109 10.58 9.67 -1.76
CA ALA A 109 11.38 10.25 -2.82
C ALA A 109 12.29 9.16 -3.41
N PHE A 110 12.10 8.83 -4.68
CA PHE A 110 12.88 7.79 -5.35
C PHE A 110 13.35 8.30 -6.71
N SER A 111 14.58 8.81 -6.77
CA SER A 111 15.13 9.51 -7.93
C SER A 111 15.26 8.67 -9.19
N GLN A 112 15.26 7.33 -9.07
CA GLN A 112 15.33 6.42 -10.21
C GLN A 112 14.01 6.35 -11.00
N VAL A 113 12.89 6.83 -10.43
CA VAL A 113 11.61 6.92 -11.13
C VAL A 113 11.44 8.36 -11.65
N PRO A 114 11.45 8.60 -12.97
CA PRO A 114 11.33 9.94 -13.54
C PRO A 114 9.96 10.55 -13.25
N SER A 115 9.83 11.88 -13.27
CA SER A 115 8.52 12.52 -13.30
C SER A 115 7.89 12.46 -14.69
N PHE A 116 6.57 12.49 -14.74
CA PHE A 116 5.79 12.43 -15.98
C PHE A 116 5.02 13.75 -16.21
N ASP A 117 5.53 14.86 -15.67
CA ASP A 117 4.89 16.18 -15.72
C ASP A 117 4.62 16.66 -17.16
N MET A 118 5.49 16.28 -18.11
CA MET A 118 5.32 16.60 -19.53
C MET A 118 4.08 15.93 -20.16
N PHE A 119 3.56 14.87 -19.52
CA PHE A 119 2.33 14.17 -19.92
C PHE A 119 1.13 14.60 -19.08
N GLY A 120 1.28 15.65 -18.26
CA GLY A 120 0.22 16.15 -17.37
C GLY A 120 -0.03 15.28 -16.14
N VAL A 121 0.91 14.39 -15.79
CA VAL A 121 0.82 13.53 -14.59
C VAL A 121 1.54 14.20 -13.43
N GLU A 122 0.81 14.52 -12.36
CA GLU A 122 1.33 15.11 -11.13
C GLU A 122 1.82 14.04 -10.15
N ARG A 123 3.08 14.11 -9.69
CA ARG A 123 3.56 13.24 -8.61
C ARG A 123 2.98 13.65 -7.26
N ALA A 124 2.17 12.80 -6.68
CA ALA A 124 1.54 13.02 -5.40
C ALA A 124 2.19 12.17 -4.29
N ASN A 125 1.88 12.54 -3.04
CA ASN A 125 2.32 11.81 -1.84
C ASN A 125 1.11 11.29 -1.06
N MET A 126 1.20 10.07 -0.55
CA MET A 126 0.21 9.45 0.32
C MET A 126 0.87 8.58 1.39
N SER A 127 0.12 8.32 2.46
CA SER A 127 0.43 7.29 3.44
C SER A 127 -0.84 6.56 3.79
N LEU A 128 -0.90 5.26 3.52
CA LEU A 128 -2.02 4.39 3.82
C LEU A 128 -1.55 3.25 4.73
N GLY A 129 -2.31 2.99 5.79
CA GLY A 129 -2.09 1.86 6.68
C GLY A 129 -3.40 1.14 6.94
N CYS A 130 -3.42 -0.15 6.65
CA CYS A 130 -4.53 -1.05 6.88
C CYS A 130 -4.10 -2.08 7.93
N LEU A 131 -4.92 -2.25 8.97
CA LEU A 131 -4.71 -3.25 10.01
C LEU A 131 -5.92 -4.18 10.06
N PHE A 132 -5.66 -5.48 10.05
CA PHE A 132 -6.66 -6.52 10.01
C PHE A 132 -6.55 -7.38 11.26
N ARG A 133 -7.59 -7.35 12.09
CA ARG A 133 -7.68 -8.17 13.28
C ARG A 133 -8.83 -9.16 13.12
N GLN A 134 -8.53 -10.44 13.25
CA GLN A 134 -9.55 -11.47 13.32
C GLN A 134 -10.26 -11.38 14.68
N LYS A 135 -11.59 -11.20 14.65
CA LYS A 135 -12.41 -11.36 15.85
C LYS A 135 -12.71 -12.85 15.98
N THR A 136 -12.19 -13.50 17.01
CA THR A 136 -12.67 -14.82 17.44
C THR A 136 -14.15 -14.67 17.85
N PRO A 137 -15.02 -15.67 17.58
CA PRO A 137 -16.30 -15.79 18.28
C PRO A 137 -16.13 -15.81 19.81
#